data_AF-A0A3R7MF20-F1
#
_entry.id   AF-A0A3R7MF20-F1
#
_cell.length_a   1.000
_cell.length_b   1.000
_cell.length_c   1.000
_cell.angle_alpha   90.00
_cell.angle_beta   90.00
_cell.angle_gamma   90.00
#
_symmetry.space_group_name_H-M   'P 1'
#
loop_
_entity.id
_entity.type
_entity.pdbx_description
1 polymer ?
#
loop_
_entity_poly.entity_id
_entity_poly.type
_entity_poly.pdbx_seq_one_letter_code
_entity_poly.pdbx_strand_id
1 'polypeptide(L)'
;MHTFYTIRYPPPNSQKGTEESQPIRVTNKAMESLLFCIVHSIEFQSPLQPTRFHLGPSNKDPVPEGEAYVRPEENSSTLLGNVTYVSRSKHNPSVLASLHAAVEAARAIPIPEKSSQVPFELRVRLLRRHRGWLWHDSRPLLEWVFRMTKTREEFSFAAGRGDTGGRPYSHTPPFATIARAKAGRAAGGVGPNRMQEEGLVCSNDPEQIRHVLQFILKHSYDAIDLNTYADFRSGELVFDVSVQEVQ
;
A
#
# COMPACT_ATOMS: atom_id res chain seq x y z
N MET A 1 -20.16 2.22 25.37
CA MET A 1 -20.38 2.79 24.02
C MET A 1 -19.05 2.75 23.29
N HIS A 2 -18.92 2.07 22.15
CA HIS A 2 -17.68 2.12 21.36
C HIS A 2 -17.68 3.38 20.48
N THR A 3 -16.61 4.17 20.59
CA THR A 3 -16.39 5.37 19.78
C THR A 3 -16.00 4.97 18.36
N PHE A 4 -16.56 5.64 17.36
CA PHE A 4 -16.14 5.47 15.96
C PHE A 4 -14.91 6.36 15.71
N TYR A 5 -13.83 5.75 15.23
CA TYR A 5 -12.57 6.45 14.94
C TYR A 5 -12.36 6.62 13.44
N THR A 6 -11.80 7.76 13.03
CA THR A 6 -11.44 8.02 11.64
C THR A 6 -9.97 8.43 11.55
N ILE A 7 -9.18 7.64 10.82
CA ILE A 7 -7.78 7.91 10.51
C ILE A 7 -7.73 8.46 9.08
N ARG A 8 -7.20 9.67 8.88
CA ARG A 8 -7.15 10.32 7.56
C ARG A 8 -5.72 10.50 7.08
N TYR A 9 -5.48 10.07 5.84
CA TYR A 9 -4.28 10.40 5.08
C TYR A 9 -4.66 11.30 3.90
N PRO A 10 -4.00 12.45 3.71
CA PRO A 10 -3.04 13.06 4.63
C PRO A 10 -3.71 13.50 5.95
N PRO A 11 -2.92 13.67 7.04
CA PRO A 11 -3.45 14.15 8.32
C PRO A 11 -4.08 15.55 8.19
N PRO A 12 -5.20 15.84 8.87
CA PRO A 12 -5.90 17.13 8.73
C PRO A 12 -5.13 18.32 9.33
N ASN A 13 -4.18 18.07 10.25
CA ASN A 13 -3.45 19.09 11.00
C ASN A 13 -1.95 19.14 10.67
N SER A 14 -1.54 18.75 9.47
CA SER A 14 -0.15 18.92 9.02
C SER A 14 0.20 20.42 9.04
N GLN A 15 0.85 20.87 10.11
CA GLN A 15 1.22 22.26 10.33
C GLN A 15 2.14 22.72 9.18
N LYS A 16 1.86 23.92 8.66
CA LYS A 16 2.71 24.66 7.72
C LYS A 16 4.19 24.51 8.09
N GLY A 17 4.96 23.69 7.38
CA GLY A 17 6.42 23.60 7.56
C GLY A 17 7.04 22.22 7.45
N THR A 18 6.26 21.14 7.50
CA THR A 18 6.70 19.81 7.03
C THR A 18 6.00 19.55 5.71
N GLU A 19 6.74 19.05 4.70
CA GLU A 19 6.24 18.77 3.34
C GLU A 19 4.76 18.40 3.37
N GLU A 20 3.92 19.26 2.79
CA GLU A 20 2.48 19.08 2.77
C GLU A 20 2.19 17.67 2.26
N SER A 21 1.72 16.78 3.13
CA SER A 21 1.35 15.42 2.69
C SER A 21 0.23 15.58 1.67
N GLN A 22 0.57 15.45 0.39
CA GLN A 22 -0.39 15.62 -0.70
C GLN A 22 -1.27 14.37 -0.80
N PRO A 23 -2.48 14.48 -1.40
CA PRO A 23 -3.26 13.31 -1.78
C PRO A 23 -2.41 12.33 -2.60
N ILE A 24 -2.69 11.04 -2.43
CA ILE A 24 -1.95 9.98 -3.13
C ILE A 24 -2.28 10.06 -4.62
N ARG A 25 -1.29 10.31 -5.46
CA ARG A 25 -1.50 10.32 -6.91
C ARG A 25 -1.55 8.89 -7.42
N VAL A 26 -2.37 8.64 -8.43
CA VAL A 26 -2.50 7.31 -9.04
C VAL A 26 -3.03 7.33 -10.46
N THR A 27 -2.46 6.50 -11.34
CA THR A 27 -2.99 6.28 -12.69
C THR A 27 -3.90 5.05 -12.75
N ASN A 28 -4.63 4.86 -13.86
CA ASN A 28 -5.48 3.68 -14.03
C ASN A 28 -4.65 2.38 -14.03
N LYS A 29 -3.45 2.42 -14.62
CA LYS A 29 -2.54 1.28 -14.69
C LYS A 29 -2.11 0.81 -13.29
N ALA A 30 -1.77 1.74 -12.40
CA ALA A 30 -1.28 1.41 -11.05
C ALA A 30 -2.37 1.34 -9.97
N MET A 31 -3.63 1.65 -10.32
CA MET A 31 -4.75 1.71 -9.38
C MET A 31 -4.87 0.45 -8.52
N GLU A 32 -4.90 -0.72 -9.18
CA GLU A 32 -5.04 -2.00 -8.50
C GLU A 32 -3.85 -2.30 -7.59
N SER A 33 -2.62 -2.19 -8.09
CA SER A 33 -1.42 -2.38 -7.27
C SER A 33 -1.40 -1.48 -6.04
N LEU A 34 -1.80 -0.21 -6.18
CA LEU A 34 -1.78 0.74 -5.08
C LEU A 34 -2.86 0.44 -4.03
N LEU A 35 -4.10 0.18 -4.46
CA LEU A 35 -5.20 -0.16 -3.55
C LEU A 35 -4.91 -1.46 -2.81
N PHE A 36 -4.38 -2.48 -3.50
CA PHE A 36 -3.94 -3.72 -2.87
C PHE A 36 -2.82 -3.48 -1.85
N CYS A 37 -1.81 -2.69 -2.20
CA CYS A 37 -0.72 -2.32 -1.28
C CYS A 37 -1.25 -1.71 0.02
N ILE A 38 -2.15 -0.72 -0.08
CA ILE A 38 -2.74 -0.04 1.08
C ILE A 38 -3.60 -1.00 1.92
N VAL A 39 -4.56 -1.68 1.29
CA VAL A 39 -5.54 -2.50 2.00
C VAL A 39 -4.91 -3.74 2.63
N HIS A 40 -4.00 -4.41 1.91
CA HIS A 40 -3.30 -5.58 2.46
C HIS A 40 -2.38 -5.23 3.61
N SER A 41 -1.76 -4.04 3.58
CA SER A 41 -0.98 -3.54 4.72
C SER A 41 -1.87 -3.31 5.94
N ILE A 42 -3.07 -2.72 5.77
CA ILE A 42 -4.04 -2.56 6.87
C ILE A 42 -4.53 -3.92 7.38
N GLU A 43 -4.90 -4.84 6.50
CA GLU A 43 -5.36 -6.18 6.87
C GLU A 43 -4.28 -6.95 7.64
N PHE A 44 -3.01 -6.78 7.28
CA PHE A 44 -1.89 -7.39 7.99
C PHE A 44 -1.71 -6.80 9.40
N GLN A 45 -1.84 -5.49 9.57
CA GLN A 45 -1.75 -4.83 10.90
C GLN A 45 -2.98 -5.08 11.78
N SER A 46 -4.13 -5.39 11.20
CA SER A 46 -5.40 -5.64 11.91
C SER A 46 -6.04 -6.94 11.45
N PRO A 47 -5.38 -8.09 11.70
CA PRO A 47 -5.82 -9.34 11.13
C PRO A 47 -7.08 -9.85 11.81
N LEU A 48 -8.14 -10.00 11.01
CA LEU A 48 -9.36 -10.65 11.47
C LEU A 48 -9.20 -12.16 11.37
N GLN A 49 -9.65 -12.86 12.40
CA GLN A 49 -9.76 -14.32 12.35
C GLN A 49 -10.82 -14.72 11.31
N PRO A 50 -10.52 -15.70 10.45
CA PRO A 50 -11.52 -16.26 9.56
C PRO A 50 -12.71 -16.79 10.37
N THR A 51 -13.93 -16.57 9.89
CA THR A 51 -15.12 -17.19 10.50
C THR A 51 -14.99 -18.70 10.36
N ARG A 52 -14.71 -19.39 11.48
CA ARG A 52 -14.77 -20.86 11.50
C ARG A 52 -16.23 -21.27 11.40
N PHE A 53 -16.66 -21.73 10.22
CA PHE A 53 -17.88 -22.52 10.12
C PHE A 53 -17.58 -23.90 10.73
N HIS A 54 -17.71 -24.04 12.05
CA HIS A 54 -17.72 -25.36 12.68
C HIS A 54 -19.03 -26.06 12.33
N LEU A 55 -19.05 -26.74 11.19
CA LEU A 55 -20.06 -27.72 10.83
C LEU A 55 -19.42 -29.10 10.93
N GLY A 56 -19.67 -29.80 12.04
CA GLY A 56 -19.50 -31.25 12.16
C GLY A 56 -18.62 -31.71 13.33
N PRO A 57 -19.08 -32.66 14.17
CA PRO A 57 -18.21 -33.40 15.07
C PRO A 57 -17.57 -34.53 14.26
N SER A 58 -16.37 -34.32 13.73
CA SER A 58 -15.60 -35.38 13.07
C SER A 58 -14.36 -35.69 13.88
N ASN A 59 -14.47 -36.75 14.68
CA ASN A 59 -13.36 -37.46 15.30
C ASN A 59 -12.30 -37.83 14.25
N LYS A 60 -11.14 -37.20 14.34
CA LYS A 60 -9.77 -37.66 14.03
C LYS A 60 -8.96 -36.40 13.78
N ASP A 61 -8.24 -35.95 14.80
CA ASP A 61 -7.35 -34.80 14.75
C ASP A 61 -6.19 -35.06 13.79
N PRO A 62 -6.06 -34.32 12.67
CA PRO A 62 -4.81 -33.65 12.39
C PRO A 62 -4.75 -32.41 13.29
N VAL A 63 -3.57 -32.16 13.85
CA VAL A 63 -3.14 -30.96 14.58
C VAL A 63 -4.08 -29.77 14.29
N PRO A 64 -4.68 -29.14 15.32
CA PRO A 64 -5.58 -28.04 15.08
C PRO A 64 -4.82 -27.00 14.25
N GLU A 65 -5.36 -26.60 13.09
CA GLU A 65 -5.07 -25.30 12.46
C GLU A 65 -5.62 -24.15 13.36
N GLY A 66 -5.51 -24.32 14.68
CA GLY A 66 -5.53 -23.32 15.71
C GLY A 66 -4.20 -22.60 15.66
N GLU A 67 -4.28 -21.27 15.56
CA GLU A 67 -3.12 -20.39 15.59
C GLU A 67 -2.22 -20.48 14.35
N ALA A 68 -2.81 -20.57 13.15
CA ALA A 68 -2.11 -20.06 11.97
C ALA A 68 -1.95 -18.54 12.15
N TYR A 69 -0.91 -18.15 12.87
CA TYR A 69 -0.37 -16.80 12.92
C TYR A 69 -0.36 -16.26 11.50
N VAL A 70 -0.72 -14.98 11.36
CA VAL A 70 -0.66 -14.29 10.08
C VAL A 70 0.73 -14.48 9.51
N ARG A 71 0.84 -15.33 8.49
CA ARG A 71 2.12 -15.56 7.83
C ARG A 71 2.41 -14.34 6.97
N PRO A 72 3.47 -13.57 7.26
CA PRO A 72 3.83 -12.44 6.45
C PRO A 72 4.29 -12.91 5.08
N GLU A 73 3.85 -12.20 4.06
CA GLU A 73 4.32 -12.35 2.68
C GLU A 73 4.83 -11.00 2.19
N GLU A 74 6.06 -11.00 1.68
CA GLU A 74 6.66 -9.81 1.09
C GLU A 74 6.15 -9.64 -0.34
N ASN A 75 5.59 -8.47 -0.63
CA ASN A 75 5.06 -8.14 -1.94
C ASN A 75 5.71 -6.86 -2.46
N SER A 76 5.92 -6.79 -3.77
CA SER A 76 6.36 -5.59 -4.46
C SER A 76 5.71 -5.50 -5.84
N SER A 77 5.65 -4.30 -6.40
CA SER A 77 5.14 -4.07 -7.76
C SER A 77 5.99 -3.03 -8.48
N THR A 78 6.34 -3.33 -9.73
CA THR A 78 7.07 -2.40 -10.60
C THR A 78 6.26 -1.13 -10.87
N LEU A 79 4.93 -1.22 -10.86
CA LEU A 79 4.01 -0.08 -11.02
C LEU A 79 4.06 0.90 -9.85
N LEU A 80 4.56 0.44 -8.70
CA LEU A 80 4.75 1.22 -7.49
C LEU A 80 6.23 1.59 -7.27
N GLY A 81 7.07 1.43 -8.31
CA GLY A 81 8.52 1.66 -8.21
C GLY A 81 9.23 0.69 -7.26
N ASN A 82 8.78 -0.57 -7.23
CA ASN A 82 9.33 -1.64 -6.40
C ASN A 82 9.30 -1.34 -4.91
N VAL A 83 8.31 -0.57 -4.44
CA VAL A 83 8.05 -0.43 -3.01
C VAL A 83 7.59 -1.79 -2.47
N THR A 84 8.33 -2.27 -1.47
CA THR A 84 8.01 -3.49 -0.72
C THR A 84 6.99 -3.20 0.37
N TYR A 85 5.98 -4.05 0.48
CA TYR A 85 5.01 -4.05 1.57
C TYR A 85 4.75 -5.49 2.05
N VAL A 86 4.23 -5.62 3.28
CA VAL A 86 3.92 -6.93 3.87
C VAL A 86 2.43 -7.17 3.82
N SER A 87 2.04 -8.35 3.36
CA SER A 87 0.65 -8.82 3.33
C SER A 87 0.51 -10.15 4.08
N ARG A 88 -0.72 -10.66 4.13
CA ARG A 88 -1.01 -12.00 4.62
C ARG A 88 -0.91 -12.99 3.46
N SER A 89 -0.34 -14.17 3.70
CA SER A 89 -0.36 -15.25 2.68
C SER A 89 -1.76 -15.76 2.32
N LYS A 90 -2.76 -15.49 3.17
CA LYS A 90 -4.16 -15.85 2.96
C LYS A 90 -5.05 -14.70 3.40
N HIS A 91 -5.57 -13.98 2.41
CA HIS A 91 -6.47 -12.85 2.59
C HIS A 91 -7.90 -13.31 2.91
N ASN A 92 -8.63 -12.47 3.63
CA ASN A 92 -10.06 -12.70 3.86
C ASN A 92 -10.84 -12.53 2.53
N PRO A 93 -11.65 -13.52 2.10
CA PRO A 93 -12.40 -13.42 0.84
C PRO A 93 -13.32 -12.19 0.74
N SER A 94 -13.86 -11.71 1.87
CA SER A 94 -14.69 -10.50 1.89
C SER A 94 -13.88 -9.22 1.68
N VAL A 95 -12.63 -9.17 2.18
CA VAL A 95 -11.68 -8.08 1.88
C VAL A 95 -11.39 -8.07 0.39
N LEU A 96 -11.02 -9.22 -0.18
CA LEU A 96 -10.71 -9.32 -1.60
C LEU A 96 -11.89 -8.88 -2.48
N ALA A 97 -13.11 -9.35 -2.18
CA ALA A 97 -14.30 -8.99 -2.94
C ALA A 97 -14.59 -7.48 -2.92
N SER A 98 -14.53 -6.85 -1.73
CA SER A 98 -14.75 -5.40 -1.60
C SER A 98 -13.61 -4.60 -2.22
N LEU A 99 -12.36 -5.05 -2.09
CA LEU A 99 -11.20 -4.43 -2.71
C LEU A 99 -11.27 -4.45 -4.24
N HIS A 100 -11.63 -5.58 -4.86
CA HIS A 100 -11.83 -5.65 -6.31
C HIS A 100 -12.93 -4.70 -6.77
N ALA A 101 -14.07 -4.65 -6.07
CA ALA A 101 -15.15 -3.71 -6.38
C ALA A 101 -14.69 -2.24 -6.26
N ALA A 102 -13.88 -1.92 -5.25
CA ALA A 102 -13.30 -0.59 -5.06
C ALA A 102 -12.32 -0.21 -6.18
N VAL A 103 -11.51 -1.15 -6.67
CA VAL A 103 -10.60 -0.93 -7.82
C VAL A 103 -11.41 -0.59 -9.07
N GLU A 104 -12.46 -1.35 -9.37
CA GLU A 104 -13.31 -1.09 -10.54
C GLU A 104 -14.06 0.24 -10.39
N ALA A 105 -14.55 0.57 -9.21
CA ALA A 105 -15.16 1.86 -8.93
C ALA A 105 -14.17 3.03 -9.17
N ALA A 106 -12.94 2.94 -8.65
CA ALA A 106 -11.93 3.98 -8.85
C ALA A 106 -11.52 4.14 -10.34
N ARG A 107 -11.43 3.02 -11.07
CA ARG A 107 -11.18 3.04 -12.52
C ARG A 107 -12.33 3.66 -13.30
N ALA A 108 -13.58 3.47 -12.85
CA ALA A 108 -14.77 4.03 -13.50
C ALA A 108 -14.90 5.55 -13.36
N ILE A 109 -14.28 6.19 -12.35
CA ILE A 109 -14.33 7.65 -12.17
C ILE A 109 -13.70 8.36 -13.38
N PRO A 110 -14.46 9.13 -14.17
CA PRO A 110 -13.92 9.80 -15.35
C PRO A 110 -13.07 11.00 -14.94
N ILE A 111 -11.92 11.19 -15.60
CA ILE A 111 -11.17 12.45 -15.50
C ILE A 111 -11.86 13.46 -16.44
N PRO A 112 -12.34 14.61 -15.94
CA PRO A 112 -12.97 15.61 -16.80
C PRO A 112 -12.05 16.05 -17.96
N GLU A 113 -12.60 16.30 -19.15
CA GLU A 113 -11.79 16.63 -20.34
C GLU A 113 -10.88 17.85 -20.12
N LYS A 114 -11.36 18.83 -19.36
CA LYS A 114 -10.67 20.08 -19.02
C LYS A 114 -9.69 19.95 -17.84
N SER A 115 -9.58 18.76 -17.25
CA SER A 115 -8.69 18.48 -16.13
C SER A 115 -7.68 17.38 -16.48
N SER A 116 -6.50 17.47 -15.88
CA SER A 116 -5.50 16.39 -15.90
C SER A 116 -5.74 15.34 -14.82
N GLN A 117 -6.63 15.61 -13.86
CA GLN A 117 -6.81 14.80 -12.67
C GLN A 117 -8.22 14.89 -12.07
N VAL A 118 -8.61 13.90 -11.27
CA VAL A 118 -9.88 13.87 -10.51
C VAL A 118 -9.64 13.35 -9.09
N PRO A 119 -10.09 14.06 -8.04
CA PRO A 119 -9.94 13.60 -6.67
C PRO A 119 -10.97 12.53 -6.31
N PHE A 120 -10.57 11.60 -5.45
CA PHE A 120 -11.45 10.60 -4.84
C PHE A 120 -10.90 10.18 -3.47
N GLU A 121 -11.69 9.45 -2.70
CA GLU A 121 -11.27 8.85 -1.43
C GLU A 121 -11.36 7.33 -1.51
N LEU A 122 -10.29 6.66 -1.09
CA LEU A 122 -10.34 5.25 -0.70
C LEU A 122 -10.70 5.17 0.78
N ARG A 123 -11.72 4.39 1.11
CA ARG A 123 -12.17 4.18 2.48
C ARG A 123 -12.10 2.71 2.83
N VAL A 124 -11.34 2.40 3.88
CA VAL A 124 -11.23 1.06 4.46
C VAL A 124 -11.91 1.13 5.82
N ARG A 125 -12.94 0.33 6.05
CA ARG A 125 -13.70 0.33 7.30
C ARG A 125 -13.57 -1.01 7.98
N LEU A 126 -13.41 -0.96 9.29
CA LEU A 126 -13.61 -2.09 10.16
C LEU A 126 -15.01 -1.99 10.78
N LEU A 127 -15.87 -2.93 10.42
CA LEU A 127 -17.26 -3.00 10.84
C LEU A 127 -17.46 -4.12 11.86
N ARG A 128 -18.30 -3.85 12.86
CA ARG A 128 -18.89 -4.89 13.70
C ARG A 128 -20.22 -5.33 13.11
N ARG A 129 -20.30 -6.59 12.70
CA ARG A 129 -21.55 -7.27 12.38
C ARG A 129 -22.27 -7.65 13.66
N HIS A 130 -23.50 -7.17 13.80
CA HIS A 130 -24.43 -7.61 14.83
C HIS A 130 -25.47 -8.53 14.18
N ARG A 131 -25.52 -9.79 14.60
CA ARG A 131 -26.58 -10.73 14.18
C ARG A 131 -27.74 -10.62 15.16
N GLY A 132 -28.75 -9.83 14.80
CA GLY A 132 -30.07 -9.93 15.41
C GLY A 132 -30.82 -11.13 14.85
N TRP A 133 -31.88 -11.57 15.54
CA TRP A 133 -32.71 -12.70 15.11
C TRP A 133 -33.40 -12.48 13.74
N LEU A 134 -33.62 -11.21 13.36
CA LEU A 134 -34.30 -10.81 12.11
C LEU A 134 -33.54 -9.78 11.26
N TRP A 135 -32.39 -9.27 11.72
CA TRP A 135 -31.66 -8.19 11.05
C TRP A 135 -30.15 -8.38 11.14
N HIS A 136 -29.47 -8.08 10.05
CA HIS A 136 -28.03 -7.89 10.03
C HIS A 136 -27.75 -6.40 10.10
N ASP A 137 -27.28 -5.93 11.25
CA ASP A 137 -26.81 -4.57 11.40
C ASP A 137 -25.28 -4.56 11.37
N SER A 138 -24.69 -3.54 10.76
CA SER A 138 -23.24 -3.39 10.68
C SER A 138 -22.87 -1.99 11.14
N ARG A 139 -22.14 -1.92 12.24
CA ARG A 139 -21.71 -0.65 12.84
C ARG A 139 -20.22 -0.42 12.56
N PRO A 140 -19.82 0.75 12.03
CA PRO A 140 -18.41 1.04 11.84
C PRO A 140 -17.73 1.30 13.19
N LEU A 141 -16.55 0.73 13.36
CA LEU A 141 -15.69 0.91 14.52
C LEU A 141 -14.52 1.84 14.21
N LEU A 142 -13.90 1.62 13.05
CA LEU A 142 -12.74 2.35 12.58
C LEU A 142 -12.83 2.54 11.07
N GLU A 143 -12.40 3.70 10.59
CA GLU A 143 -12.31 4.01 9.17
C GLU A 143 -10.95 4.63 8.86
N TRP A 144 -10.22 4.06 7.91
CA TRP A 144 -9.08 4.71 7.27
C TRP A 144 -9.58 5.37 5.99
N VAL A 145 -9.31 6.67 5.83
CA VAL A 145 -9.66 7.44 4.64
C VAL A 145 -8.38 7.96 4.01
N PHE A 146 -8.13 7.54 2.76
CA PHE A 146 -7.00 8.00 1.97
C PHE A 146 -7.52 8.92 0.88
N ARG A 147 -7.12 10.18 0.90
CA ARG A 147 -7.37 11.11 -0.19
C ARG A 147 -6.45 10.76 -1.34
N MET A 148 -7.04 10.59 -2.51
CA MET A 148 -6.35 10.18 -3.72
C MET A 148 -6.68 11.13 -4.86
N THR A 149 -5.77 11.19 -5.83
CA THR A 149 -5.91 11.98 -7.04
C THR A 149 -5.61 11.07 -8.22
N LYS A 150 -6.64 10.73 -8.97
CA LYS A 150 -6.51 9.96 -10.20
C LYS A 150 -5.98 10.87 -11.31
N THR A 151 -4.88 10.50 -11.95
CA THR A 151 -4.22 11.25 -13.02
C THR A 151 -4.23 10.48 -14.34
N ARG A 152 -4.09 11.20 -15.46
CA ARG A 152 -3.84 10.56 -16.77
C ARG A 152 -2.45 9.94 -16.80
N GLU A 153 -2.27 8.89 -17.59
CA GLU A 153 -1.01 8.12 -17.68
C GLU A 153 0.19 9.00 -18.09
N GLU A 154 -0.06 10.06 -18.86
CA GLU A 154 0.93 11.04 -19.34
C GLU A 154 1.62 11.83 -18.21
N PHE A 155 1.07 11.82 -16.99
CA PHE A 155 1.61 12.53 -15.82
C PHE A 155 2.39 11.63 -14.86
N SER A 156 2.92 10.51 -15.37
CA SER A 156 3.70 9.58 -14.57
C SER A 156 5.11 10.11 -14.28
N PHE A 157 5.72 9.63 -13.19
CA PHE A 157 7.04 10.04 -12.72
C PHE A 157 8.15 9.21 -13.38
N ALA A 158 9.33 9.80 -13.57
CA ALA A 158 10.52 9.01 -13.90
C ALA A 158 10.92 8.18 -12.68
N ALA A 159 11.07 6.85 -12.82
CA ALA A 159 11.72 6.06 -11.77
C ALA A 159 13.12 6.64 -11.52
N GLY A 160 13.33 7.20 -10.33
CA GLY A 160 14.66 7.57 -9.88
C GLY A 160 15.55 6.32 -9.95
N ARG A 161 16.65 6.43 -10.70
CA ARG A 161 17.72 5.43 -10.72
C ARG A 161 18.09 5.17 -9.26
N GLY A 162 17.87 3.94 -8.77
CA GLY A 162 18.50 3.51 -7.53
C GLY A 162 19.99 3.72 -7.73
N ASP A 163 20.54 4.71 -7.04
CA ASP A 163 21.95 5.03 -7.08
C ASP A 163 22.68 3.93 -6.31
N THR A 164 22.83 2.75 -6.92
CA THR A 164 23.94 1.84 -6.62
C THR A 164 25.21 2.41 -7.23
N GLY A 165 25.50 3.67 -6.90
CA GLY A 165 26.81 4.27 -6.96
C GLY A 165 27.53 3.85 -5.70
N GLY A 166 28.27 2.74 -5.79
CA GLY A 166 29.20 2.33 -4.74
C GLY A 166 30.03 3.54 -4.31
N ARG A 167 29.98 3.87 -3.02
CA ARG A 167 30.98 4.71 -2.39
C ARG A 167 32.24 3.86 -2.22
N PRO A 168 33.33 4.04 -2.99
CA PRO A 168 34.64 3.80 -2.44
C PRO A 168 34.90 4.95 -1.47
N TYR A 169 34.96 4.63 -0.19
CA TYR A 169 35.54 5.51 0.82
C TYR A 169 36.95 5.92 0.36
N SER A 170 37.09 7.15 -0.13
CA SER A 170 38.38 7.77 -0.38
C SER A 170 38.96 8.26 0.95
N HIS A 171 39.47 7.33 1.76
CA HIS A 171 40.46 7.65 2.77
C HIS A 171 41.84 7.54 2.11
N THR A 172 42.38 8.69 1.70
CA THR A 172 43.81 8.85 1.43
C THR A 172 44.61 8.71 2.74
N PRO A 173 45.62 7.83 2.81
CA PRO A 173 46.81 8.08 3.61
C PRO A 173 47.91 8.69 2.70
N PRO A 174 48.73 9.62 3.23
CA PRO A 174 49.84 10.18 2.47
C PRO A 174 51.05 9.25 2.58
N PHE A 175 51.63 8.83 1.45
CA PHE A 175 53.07 8.95 1.16
C PHE A 175 53.48 8.22 -0.13
N ALA A 176 54.23 8.96 -0.95
CA ALA A 176 55.35 8.56 -1.82
C ALA A 176 55.31 7.24 -2.63
N THR A 177 55.37 7.34 -3.97
CA THR A 177 56.62 7.20 -4.75
C THR A 177 56.32 6.95 -6.25
N ILE A 178 56.82 7.87 -7.08
CA ILE A 178 57.32 7.78 -8.46
C ILE A 178 57.15 6.43 -9.20
N ALA A 179 56.47 6.44 -10.36
CA ALA A 179 56.97 5.82 -11.61
C ALA A 179 56.09 6.18 -12.83
N ARG A 180 56.74 6.17 -13.98
CA ARG A 180 56.40 6.74 -15.29
C ARG A 180 56.04 5.59 -16.25
N ALA A 181 55.11 5.79 -17.18
CA ALA A 181 55.27 5.56 -18.64
C ALA A 181 53.96 5.23 -19.41
N LYS A 182 53.72 6.08 -20.42
CA LYS A 182 53.25 5.87 -21.81
C LYS A 182 52.64 4.52 -22.25
N ALA A 183 51.53 4.67 -23.01
CA ALA A 183 51.22 4.14 -24.36
C ALA A 183 49.70 3.84 -24.42
N GLY A 184 48.90 4.16 -25.43
CA GLY A 184 49.10 4.52 -26.84
C GLY A 184 47.97 3.83 -27.63
N ARG A 185 47.14 4.61 -28.37
CA ARG A 185 46.30 4.32 -29.57
C ARG A 185 45.69 2.90 -29.73
N ALA A 186 44.43 2.69 -30.12
CA ALA A 186 43.73 3.15 -31.34
C ALA A 186 42.25 2.69 -31.24
N ALA A 187 41.26 3.53 -31.53
CA ALA A 187 40.57 3.69 -32.82
C ALA A 187 39.65 2.52 -33.25
N GLY A 188 38.36 2.85 -33.46
CA GLY A 188 37.51 2.22 -34.47
C GLY A 188 36.38 1.32 -33.95
N GLY A 189 35.14 1.81 -34.00
CA GLY A 189 33.95 0.98 -33.78
C GLY A 189 32.66 1.79 -33.68
N VAL A 190 32.21 2.36 -34.80
CA VAL A 190 30.90 2.99 -34.97
C VAL A 190 29.80 1.92 -34.92
N GLY A 191 28.76 2.13 -34.11
CA GLY A 191 27.52 1.36 -34.16
C GLY A 191 26.61 1.60 -32.95
N PRO A 192 25.52 2.38 -33.08
CA PRO A 192 24.69 2.79 -31.95
C PRO A 192 23.60 1.74 -31.68
N ASN A 193 23.88 0.75 -30.85
CA ASN A 193 22.80 0.03 -30.16
C ASN A 193 22.53 0.72 -28.82
N ARG A 194 22.00 1.95 -28.90
CA ARG A 194 21.09 2.43 -27.85
C ARG A 194 19.84 1.56 -27.95
N MET A 195 19.89 0.39 -27.31
CA MET A 195 18.67 -0.20 -26.78
C MET A 195 18.03 0.92 -25.97
N GLN A 196 16.89 1.37 -26.46
CA GLN A 196 16.05 2.36 -25.85
C GLN A 196 15.63 1.76 -24.50
N GLU A 197 16.42 2.05 -23.48
CA GLU A 197 16.12 1.73 -22.09
C GLU A 197 14.93 2.61 -21.76
N GLU A 198 13.72 2.11 -22.05
CA GLU A 198 12.46 2.70 -21.63
C GLU A 198 12.53 2.83 -20.12
N GLY A 199 12.95 4.01 -19.67
CA GLY A 199 13.01 4.34 -18.26
C GLY A 199 11.65 4.00 -17.66
N LEU A 200 11.65 3.09 -16.68
CA LEU A 200 10.44 2.65 -16.00
C LEU A 200 9.67 3.90 -15.55
N VAL A 201 8.57 4.17 -16.23
CA VAL A 201 7.68 5.27 -15.92
C VAL A 201 6.84 4.81 -14.73
N CYS A 202 7.14 5.33 -13.54
CA CYS A 202 6.40 5.02 -12.32
C CYS A 202 5.13 5.87 -12.29
N SER A 203 3.99 5.21 -12.37
CA SER A 203 2.67 5.85 -12.27
C SER A 203 2.43 6.54 -10.91
N ASN A 204 3.24 6.22 -9.90
CA ASN A 204 3.19 6.75 -8.54
C ASN A 204 4.60 7.11 -8.05
N ASP A 205 4.71 8.10 -7.17
CA ASP A 205 5.95 8.42 -6.46
C ASP A 205 6.24 7.36 -5.36
N PRO A 206 7.34 6.58 -5.46
CA PRO A 206 7.68 5.56 -4.46
C PRO A 206 7.85 6.13 -3.05
N GLU A 207 8.37 7.35 -2.89
CA GLU A 207 8.53 7.96 -1.56
C GLU A 207 7.18 8.28 -0.93
N GLN A 208 6.22 8.76 -1.73
CA GLN A 208 4.85 8.95 -1.28
C GLN A 208 4.24 7.63 -0.78
N ILE A 209 4.43 6.53 -1.50
CA ILE A 209 3.91 5.22 -1.07
C ILE A 209 4.56 4.78 0.24
N ARG A 210 5.89 4.95 0.39
CA ARG A 210 6.58 4.64 1.65
C ARG A 210 6.03 5.47 2.82
N HIS A 211 5.75 6.75 2.61
CA HIS A 211 5.10 7.59 3.61
C HIS A 211 3.69 7.10 3.98
N VAL A 212 2.90 6.63 3.01
CA VAL A 212 1.58 6.03 3.28
C VAL A 212 1.71 4.76 4.12
N LEU A 213 2.67 3.88 3.80
CA LEU A 213 2.89 2.65 4.56
C LEU A 213 3.37 2.95 5.99
N GLN A 214 4.28 3.90 6.17
CA GLN A 214 4.71 4.37 7.49
C GLN A 214 3.55 4.99 8.27
N PHE A 215 2.68 5.75 7.61
CA PHE A 215 1.48 6.31 8.21
C PHE A 215 0.52 5.20 8.70
N ILE A 216 0.26 4.18 7.88
CA ILE A 216 -0.58 3.04 8.26
C ILE A 216 0.01 2.35 9.49
N LEU A 217 1.33 2.09 9.48
CA LEU A 217 2.01 1.43 10.59
C LEU A 217 1.87 2.25 11.87
N LYS A 218 2.17 3.55 11.83
CA LYS A 218 2.15 4.42 13.00
C LYS A 218 0.74 4.59 13.57
N HIS A 219 -0.23 4.92 12.72
CA HIS A 219 -1.56 5.34 13.19
C HIS A 219 -2.50 4.18 13.46
N SER A 220 -2.26 2.99 12.91
CA SER A 220 -3.08 1.83 13.22
C SER A 220 -2.89 1.43 14.69
N TYR A 221 -1.67 1.38 15.23
CA TYR A 221 -1.45 1.04 16.65
C TYR A 221 -1.92 2.14 17.61
N ASP A 222 -1.77 3.42 17.26
CA ASP A 222 -2.21 4.53 18.13
C ASP A 222 -3.74 4.59 18.28
N ALA A 223 -4.48 4.22 17.23
CA ALA A 223 -5.94 4.31 17.20
C ALA A 223 -6.65 3.01 17.62
N ILE A 224 -5.98 1.87 17.47
CA ILE A 224 -6.49 0.54 17.80
C ILE A 224 -5.97 0.19 19.19
N ASP A 225 -6.69 0.61 20.23
CA ASP A 225 -6.46 0.01 21.55
C ASP A 225 -6.86 -1.47 21.44
N LEU A 226 -5.87 -2.36 21.51
CA LEU A 226 -6.04 -3.81 21.43
C LEU A 226 -7.05 -4.33 22.46
N ASN A 227 -7.22 -3.64 23.60
CA ASN A 227 -8.25 -3.98 24.58
C ASN A 227 -9.67 -3.72 24.07
N THR A 228 -9.86 -2.80 23.11
CA THR A 228 -11.16 -2.54 22.48
C THR A 228 -11.67 -3.74 21.68
N TYR A 229 -10.77 -4.62 21.23
CA TYR A 229 -11.13 -5.77 20.39
C TYR A 229 -11.35 -7.06 21.18
N ALA A 230 -10.93 -7.11 22.45
CA ALA A 230 -11.10 -8.27 23.31
C ALA A 230 -12.59 -8.62 23.55
N ASP A 231 -13.47 -7.62 23.44
CA ASP A 231 -14.92 -7.77 23.64
C ASP A 231 -15.65 -8.41 22.45
N PHE A 232 -15.01 -8.52 21.27
CA PHE A 232 -15.67 -9.04 20.07
C PHE A 232 -15.46 -10.55 19.91
N ARG A 233 -16.55 -11.25 19.56
CA ARG A 233 -16.46 -12.69 19.23
C ARG A 233 -15.81 -12.87 17.85
N SER A 234 -15.13 -14.01 17.67
CA SER A 234 -14.56 -14.38 16.38
C SER A 234 -15.63 -14.34 15.27
N GLY A 235 -15.35 -13.65 14.17
CA GLY A 235 -16.27 -13.46 13.06
C GLY A 235 -17.29 -12.31 13.20
N GLU A 236 -17.30 -11.55 14.30
CA GLU A 236 -18.10 -10.33 14.40
C GLU A 236 -17.50 -9.16 13.64
N LEU A 237 -16.20 -9.19 13.37
CA LEU A 237 -15.51 -8.11 12.68
C LEU A 237 -15.38 -8.42 11.19
N VAL A 238 -15.65 -7.41 10.36
CA VAL A 238 -15.51 -7.51 8.90
C VAL A 238 -14.95 -6.21 8.34
N PHE A 239 -14.09 -6.34 7.33
CA PHE A 239 -13.62 -5.22 6.55
C PHE A 239 -14.58 -4.89 5.41
N ASP A 240 -14.74 -3.61 5.16
CA ASP A 240 -15.42 -3.05 4.00
C ASP A 240 -14.48 -2.06 3.30
N VAL A 241 -14.35 -2.17 1.98
CA VAL A 241 -13.50 -1.30 1.17
C VAL A 241 -14.39 -0.62 0.14
N SER A 242 -14.35 0.71 0.10
CA SER A 242 -15.16 1.50 -0.82
C SER A 242 -14.39 2.70 -1.36
N VAL A 243 -14.83 3.21 -2.50
CA VAL A 243 -14.32 4.41 -3.14
C VAL A 243 -15.43 5.44 -3.23
N GLN A 244 -15.11 6.69 -2.92
CA GLN A 244 -16.05 7.80 -2.97
C GLN A 244 -15.47 8.97 -3.78
N GLU A 245 -16.24 9.50 -4.72
CA GLU A 245 -15.91 10.74 -5.41
C GLU A 245 -15.97 11.94 -4.45
N VAL A 246 -14.99 12.84 -4.55
CA VAL A 246 -14.99 14.09 -3.79
C VAL A 246 -15.60 15.16 -4.69
N GLN A 247 -16.80 15.62 -4.34
CA GLN A 247 -17.48 16.73 -5.01
C GLN A 247 -16.84 18.09 -4.68
#